data_AF-A0A947EB21-F1
#
_entry.id   AF-A0A947EB21-F1
#
_cell.length_a   1.000
_cell.length_b   1.000
_cell.length_c   1.000
_cell.angle_alpha   90.00
_cell.angle_beta   90.00
_cell.angle_gamma   90.00
#
_symmetry.space_group_name_H-M   'P 1'
#
loop_
_entity.id
_entity.type
_entity.pdbx_description
1 polymer ?
#
loop_
_entity_poly.entity_id
_entity_poly.type
_entity_poly.pdbx_seq_one_letter_code
_entity_poly.pdbx_strand_id
1 'polypeptide(L)' 'MRVMVLASAGALGGGCASSQVASDEMRVAESTRQVVLASEVEWEPLNPARGDSSPKAGTLWGDRNGTGATGFLVQFV' A
#
# COMPACT_ATOMS: atom_id res chain seq x y z
N MET A 1 -23.70 -31.24 -66.63
CA MET A 1 -23.77 -29.78 -66.47
C MET A 1 -22.44 -29.31 -65.90
N ARG A 2 -21.62 -28.62 -66.70
CA ARG A 2 -20.33 -28.02 -66.28
C ARG A 2 -20.60 -26.59 -65.81
N VAL A 3 -20.19 -26.24 -64.59
CA VAL A 3 -19.78 -24.88 -64.18
C VAL A 3 -18.78 -25.09 -63.01
N MET A 4 -17.47 -25.14 -63.24
CA MET A 4 -16.49 -24.04 -63.28
C MET A 4 -16.42 -23.15 -62.02
N VAL A 5 -15.40 -23.47 -61.20
CA VAL A 5 -14.38 -22.64 -60.52
C VAL A 5 -14.82 -21.44 -59.65
N LEU A 6 -14.38 -21.45 -58.38
CA LEU A 6 -13.73 -20.29 -57.79
C LEU A 6 -12.67 -20.73 -56.76
N ALA A 7 -11.40 -20.65 -57.14
CA ALA A 7 -10.28 -20.76 -56.22
C ALA A 7 -10.05 -19.38 -55.59
N SER A 8 -10.32 -19.25 -54.28
CA SER A 8 -9.98 -18.08 -53.50
C SER A 8 -8.55 -18.23 -52.97
N ALA A 9 -7.66 -17.35 -53.44
CA ALA A 9 -6.31 -17.19 -52.91
C ALA A 9 -6.38 -16.53 -51.52
N GLY A 10 -6.06 -17.28 -50.47
CA GLY A 10 -5.86 -16.75 -49.11
C GLY A 10 -4.42 -16.30 -48.93
N ALA A 11 -4.20 -15.00 -48.78
CA ALA A 11 -2.90 -14.42 -48.48
C ALA A 11 -2.43 -14.78 -47.06
N LEU A 12 -1.21 -15.31 -46.93
CA LEU A 12 -0.51 -15.46 -45.66
C LEU A 12 0.07 -14.10 -45.24
N GLY A 13 -0.70 -13.33 -44.47
CA GLY A 13 -0.21 -12.13 -43.82
C GLY A 13 0.50 -12.49 -42.51
N GLY A 14 1.82 -12.59 -42.53
CA GLY A 14 2.65 -12.65 -41.32
C GLY A 14 2.75 -11.27 -40.68
N GLY A 15 1.92 -10.99 -39.68
CA GLY A 15 2.01 -9.78 -38.86
C GLY A 15 2.83 -10.04 -37.60
N CYS A 16 3.94 -9.33 -37.40
CA CYS A 16 4.59 -9.25 -36.09
C CYS A 16 3.65 -8.52 -35.13
N ALA A 17 3.19 -9.19 -34.09
CA ALA A 17 2.49 -8.55 -32.98
C ALA A 17 3.51 -7.68 -32.22
N SER A 18 3.44 -6.37 -32.40
CA SER A 18 4.11 -5.42 -31.50
C SER A 18 3.42 -5.50 -30.14
N SER A 19 4.08 -6.13 -29.17
CA SER A 19 3.68 -6.12 -27.78
C SER A 19 3.69 -4.68 -27.25
N GLN A 20 2.52 -4.02 -27.25
CA GLN A 20 2.34 -2.77 -26.53
C GLN A 20 2.16 -3.13 -25.06
N VAL A 21 3.24 -2.99 -24.29
CA VAL A 21 3.18 -3.01 -22.83
C VAL A 21 2.39 -1.77 -22.43
N ALA A 22 1.15 -1.97 -21.98
CA ALA A 22 0.38 -0.91 -21.34
C ALA A 22 1.18 -0.42 -20.14
N SER A 23 1.61 0.83 -20.18
CA SER A 23 2.21 1.53 -19.06
C SER A 23 1.13 1.71 -18.01
N ASP A 24 1.12 0.82 -17.02
CA ASP A 24 0.37 0.98 -15.78
C ASP A 24 0.95 2.22 -15.09
N GLU A 25 0.22 3.33 -15.15
CA GLU A 25 0.60 4.53 -14.42
C GLU A 25 0.49 4.24 -12.93
N MET A 26 1.63 3.86 -12.34
CA MET A 26 1.84 3.76 -10.90
C MET A 26 1.45 5.10 -10.27
N ARG A 27 0.20 5.19 -9.79
CA ARG A 27 -0.23 6.34 -8.98
C ARG A 27 0.61 6.33 -7.72
N VAL A 28 1.54 7.27 -7.61
CA VAL A 28 2.19 7.59 -6.36
C VAL A 28 1.09 8.09 -5.43
N ALA A 29 0.67 7.23 -4.49
CA ALA A 29 -0.28 7.63 -3.47
C ALA A 29 0.38 8.76 -2.66
N GLU A 30 -0.22 9.95 -2.68
CA GLU A 30 0.21 11.06 -1.85
C GLU A 30 0.20 10.60 -0.39
N SER A 31 1.40 10.52 0.21
CA SER A 31 1.53 10.07 1.58
C SER A 31 1.04 11.17 2.52
N THR A 32 -0.11 10.94 3.16
CA THR A 32 -0.62 11.82 4.22
C THR A 32 0.37 11.83 5.39
N ARG A 33 0.89 13.02 5.73
CA ARG A 33 1.73 13.24 6.92
C ARG A 33 1.02 14.22 7.83
N GLN A 34 0.99 13.89 9.11
CA GLN A 34 0.50 14.78 10.16
C GLN A 34 1.68 15.13 11.07
N VAL A 35 1.83 16.42 11.35
CA VAL A 35 2.81 16.93 12.32
C VAL A 35 2.04 17.30 13.57
N VAL A 36 2.43 16.72 14.70
CA VAL A 36 1.85 16.99 16.03
C VAL A 36 2.94 17.42 16.99
N LEU A 37 2.60 18.28 17.94
CA LEU A 37 3.56 18.66 18.98
C LEU A 37 3.71 17.50 19.98
N ALA A 38 4.92 17.28 20.48
CA ALA A 38 5.16 16.25 21.49
C ALA A 38 4.35 16.46 22.79
N SER A 39 3.98 17.72 23.08
CA SER A 39 3.12 18.10 24.21
C SER A 39 1.65 17.72 24.03
N GLU A 40 1.22 17.46 22.79
CA GLU A 40 -0.15 17.05 22.46
C GLU A 40 -0.30 15.53 22.45
N VAL A 41 0.80 14.79 22.55
CA VAL A 41 0.79 13.33 22.66
C VAL A 41 0.31 12.95 24.06
N GLU A 42 -0.70 12.08 24.12
CA GLU A 42 -1.16 11.50 25.37
C GLU A 42 -0.16 10.45 25.86
N TRP A 43 0.45 10.72 27.02
CA TRP A 43 1.48 9.86 27.59
C TRP A 43 0.92 9.02 28.73
N GLU A 44 1.00 7.71 28.59
CA GLU A 44 0.61 6.73 29.61
C GLU A 44 1.79 5.84 29.98
N PRO A 45 1.79 5.16 31.14
CA PRO A 45 2.77 4.12 31.43
C PRO A 45 2.81 3.07 30.31
N LEU A 46 4.01 2.73 29.82
CA LEU A 46 4.18 1.64 28.88
C LEU A 46 3.74 0.31 29.50
N ASN A 47 4.12 0.08 30.76
CA ASN A 47 3.69 -1.05 31.56
C ASN A 47 3.06 -0.54 32.87
N PRO A 48 1.72 -0.55 33.00
CA PRO A 48 1.03 -0.08 34.20
C PRO A 48 1.47 -0.79 35.49
N ALA A 49 1.89 -2.06 35.43
CA ALA A 49 2.33 -2.82 36.59
C ALA A 49 3.65 -2.29 37.20
N ARG A 50 4.38 -1.43 36.47
CA ARG A 50 5.60 -0.77 36.95
C ARG A 50 5.36 0.59 37.60
N GLY A 51 4.13 1.12 37.56
CA GLY A 51 3.79 2.44 38.07
C GLY A 51 4.73 3.52 37.52
N ASP A 52 5.19 4.40 38.39
CA ASP A 52 6.06 5.54 38.04
C ASP A 52 7.44 5.13 37.51
N SER A 53 7.86 3.88 37.72
CA SER A 53 9.11 3.35 37.18
C SER A 53 8.99 2.84 35.73
N SER A 54 7.81 2.90 35.13
CA SER A 54 7.63 2.58 33.72
C SER A 54 8.12 3.73 32.85
N PRO A 55 8.86 3.47 31.74
CA PRO A 55 8.88 4.40 30.61
C PRO A 55 7.45 4.74 30.18
N LYS A 56 7.25 5.91 29.58
CA LYS A 56 5.94 6.32 29.05
C LYS A 56 5.80 5.95 27.59
N ALA A 57 4.57 5.80 27.16
CA ALA A 57 4.20 5.49 25.79
C ALA A 57 3.15 6.49 25.31
N GLY A 58 3.39 7.02 24.11
CA GLY A 58 2.48 7.92 23.42
C GLY A 58 1.96 7.29 22.15
N THR A 59 0.72 6.84 22.14
CA THR A 59 0.11 6.17 20.98
C THR A 59 -0.14 7.19 19.86
N LEU A 60 0.40 6.94 18.67
CA LEU A 60 0.23 7.83 17.51
C LEU A 60 -0.95 7.40 16.63
N TRP A 61 -1.16 6.09 16.49
CA TRP A 61 -2.25 5.51 15.71
C TRP A 61 -2.46 4.05 16.12
N GLY A 62 -3.67 3.54 15.89
CA GLY A 62 -4.08 2.20 16.30
C GLY A 62 -4.48 2.13 17.78
N ASP A 63 -4.58 0.90 18.29
CA ASP A 63 -4.88 0.62 19.70
C ASP A 63 -3.77 -0.26 20.29
N ARG A 64 -3.04 0.28 21.26
CA ARG A 64 -1.90 -0.38 21.92
C ARG A 64 -2.33 -1.51 22.86
N ASN A 65 -3.60 -1.55 23.26
CA ASN A 65 -4.17 -2.62 24.06
C ASN A 65 -4.90 -3.67 23.20
N GLY A 66 -5.04 -3.40 21.90
CA GLY A 66 -5.68 -4.29 20.93
C GLY A 66 -4.68 -5.24 20.25
N THR A 67 -5.18 -5.97 19.25
CA THR A 67 -4.41 -6.92 18.44
C THR A 67 -4.00 -6.38 17.07
N GLY A 68 -4.46 -5.17 16.73
CA GLY A 68 -4.18 -4.53 15.45
C GLY A 68 -2.76 -3.98 15.35
N ALA A 69 -2.38 -3.56 14.14
CA ALA A 69 -1.16 -2.78 13.96
C ALA A 69 -1.30 -1.44 14.69
N THR A 70 -0.25 -1.06 15.41
CA THR A 70 -0.23 0.14 16.24
C THR A 70 1.15 0.77 16.19
N GLY A 71 1.21 2.10 16.15
CA GLY A 71 2.44 2.88 16.27
C GLY A 71 2.41 3.78 17.49
N PHE A 72 3.51 3.82 18.23
CA PHE A 72 3.65 4.65 19.42
C PHE A 72 5.10 5.10 19.61
N LEU A 73 5.28 6.17 20.37
CA LEU A 73 6.58 6.65 20.83
C LEU A 73 6.87 6.13 22.23
N VAL A 74 8.15 5.91 22.55
CA VAL A 74 8.61 5.60 23.91
C VAL A 74 9.37 6.79 24.47
N GLN A 75 9.01 7.20 25.68
CA GLN A 75 9.74 8.21 26.45
C GLN A 75 10.38 7.54 27.67
N PHE A 76 11.71 7.57 27.72
CA PHE A 76 12.48 7.12 28.88
C PHE A 76 12.64 8.29 29.84
N VAL A 77 12.29 8.07 31.11
CA VAL A 77 12.38 9.03 32.23
C VAL A 77 13.37 8.55 33.27
#